data_AF-A0A2Z6V247-F1
#
_entry.id   AF-A0A2Z6V247-F1
#
_cell.length_a   1.000
_cell.length_b   1.000
_cell.length_c   1.000
_cell.angle_alpha   90.00
_cell.angle_beta   90.00
_cell.angle_gamma   90.00
#
_symmetry.space_group_name_H-M   'P 1'
#
loop_
_entity.id
_entity.type
_entity.pdbx_description
1 polymer ?
#
loop_
_entity_poly.entity_id
_entity_poly.type
_entity_poly.pdbx_seq_one_letter_code
_entity_poly.pdbx_strand_id
1 'polypeptide(L)'
;MTDSVEPTKSLCLKICNALENNVNCEFDSNGEAKFISDFLSTLKNKEPVIFDVVSNVGLYIQKILEYAAIINRNPQIHAFEPTNSCYTKSSY
;
A
#
# COMPACT_ATOMS: atom_id res chain seq x y z
N MET A 1 16.47 33.91 18.35
CA MET A 1 16.70 34.12 16.91
C MET A 1 15.80 33.14 16.19
N THR A 2 14.68 33.61 15.66
CA THR A 2 13.78 32.79 14.85
C THR A 2 14.34 32.80 13.43
N ASP A 3 14.95 31.70 13.01
CA ASP A 3 15.36 31.52 11.62
C ASP A 3 14.11 31.65 10.73
N SER A 4 14.09 32.70 9.90
CA SER A 4 13.09 32.88 8.87
C SER A 4 13.21 31.71 7.90
N VAL A 5 12.33 30.71 8.04
CA VAL A 5 12.23 29.61 7.08
C VAL A 5 11.97 30.24 5.72
N GLU A 6 12.93 30.12 4.80
CA GLU A 6 12.75 30.67 3.46
C GLU A 6 11.45 30.14 2.83
N PRO A 7 10.63 31.01 2.21
CA PRO A 7 9.30 30.65 1.69
C PRO A 7 9.34 29.45 0.74
N THR A 8 10.42 29.34 -0.03
CA THR A 8 10.72 28.23 -0.96
C THR A 8 10.91 26.91 -0.22
N LYS A 9 11.69 26.89 0.87
CA LYS A 9 11.90 25.70 1.69
C LYS A 9 10.60 25.22 2.33
N SER A 10 9.76 26.14 2.80
CA SER A 10 8.44 25.83 3.35
C SER A 10 7.49 25.22 2.32
N LEU A 11 7.48 25.76 1.10
CA LEU A 11 6.66 25.21 0.00
C LEU A 11 7.15 23.83 -0.44
N CYS A 12 8.45 23.63 -0.62
CA CYS A 12 9.03 22.33 -0.97
C CYS A 12 8.68 21.27 0.08
N LEU A 13 8.79 21.60 1.38
CA LEU A 13 8.42 20.67 2.45
C LEU A 13 6.93 20.28 2.41
N LYS A 14 6.04 21.23 2.12
CA LYS A 14 4.61 20.94 1.97
C LYS A 14 4.34 20.02 0.78
N ILE A 15 5.04 20.24 -0.33
CA ILE A 15 4.91 19.38 -1.52
C ILE A 15 5.44 17.98 -1.21
N CYS A 16 6.63 17.85 -0.61
CA CYS A 16 7.18 16.55 -0.21
C CYS A 16 6.24 15.82 0.75
N ASN A 17 5.70 16.51 1.76
CA ASN A 17 4.74 15.91 2.69
C ASN A 17 3.48 15.40 1.99
N ALA A 18 2.96 16.14 1.00
CA ALA A 18 1.81 15.69 0.23
C ALA A 18 2.17 14.51 -0.69
N LEU A 19 3.33 14.52 -1.34
CA LEU A 19 3.77 13.45 -2.24
C LEU A 19 4.09 12.15 -1.52
N GLU A 20 4.66 12.23 -0.31
CA GLU A 20 4.96 11.08 0.54
C GLU A 20 3.73 10.57 1.30
N ASN A 21 2.57 11.24 1.17
CA ASN A 21 1.37 10.97 1.96
C ASN A 21 1.62 11.01 3.47
N ASN A 22 2.53 11.89 3.92
CA ASN A 22 2.82 12.05 5.33
C ASN A 22 1.54 12.42 6.09
N VAL A 23 1.30 11.75 7.22
CA VAL A 23 0.10 11.91 8.07
C VAL A 23 -1.20 11.34 7.46
N ASN A 24 -1.15 10.71 6.27
CA ASN A 24 -2.31 10.07 5.65
C ASN A 24 -2.10 8.56 5.45
N CYS A 25 -2.55 7.76 6.43
CA CYS A 25 -2.56 6.30 6.32
C CYS A 25 -3.87 5.72 5.78
N GLU A 26 -4.83 6.57 5.37
CA GLU A 26 -6.12 6.13 4.86
C GLU A 26 -5.98 5.66 3.41
N PHE A 27 -6.10 4.34 3.21
CA PHE A 27 -5.86 3.63 1.95
C PHE A 27 -6.60 4.21 0.74
N ASP A 28 -7.85 4.62 0.92
CA ASP A 28 -8.68 5.14 -0.17
C ASP A 28 -8.30 6.58 -0.59
N SER A 29 -7.50 7.28 0.23
CA SER A 29 -7.15 8.69 0.01
C SER A 29 -5.65 8.96 -0.18
N ASN A 30 -4.78 8.02 0.21
CA ASN A 30 -3.32 8.13 0.08
C ASN A 30 -2.78 7.68 -1.30
N GLY A 31 -3.67 7.25 -2.21
CA GLY A 31 -3.29 6.82 -3.56
C GLY A 31 -2.84 5.35 -3.68
N GLU A 32 -2.79 4.59 -2.59
CA GLU A 32 -2.43 3.16 -2.63
C GLU A 32 -3.42 2.33 -3.46
N ALA A 33 -4.72 2.62 -3.36
CA ALA A 33 -5.74 1.98 -4.19
C ALA A 33 -5.45 2.15 -5.69
N LYS A 34 -5.05 3.37 -6.10
CA LYS A 34 -4.69 3.66 -7.49
C LYS A 34 -3.42 2.92 -7.88
N PHE A 35 -2.41 2.91 -7.01
CA PHE A 35 -1.17 2.19 -7.25
C PHE A 35 -1.40 0.69 -7.48
N ILE A 36 -2.19 0.02 -6.62
CA ILE A 36 -2.50 -1.41 -6.77
C ILE A 36 -3.21 -1.68 -8.09
N SER A 37 -4.24 -0.89 -8.42
CA SER A 37 -4.99 -1.04 -9.67
C SER A 37 -4.08 -0.88 -10.90
N ASP A 38 -3.27 0.17 -10.94
CA ASP A 38 -2.32 0.41 -12.03
C ASP A 38 -1.30 -0.73 -12.11
N PHE A 39 -0.70 -1.13 -10.99
CA PHE A 39 0.28 -2.21 -10.91
C PHE A 39 -0.29 -3.51 -11.48
N LEU A 40 -1.45 -3.94 -10.99
CA LEU A 40 -2.12 -5.16 -11.46
C LEU A 40 -2.45 -5.10 -12.96
N SER A 41 -2.83 -3.93 -13.49
CA SER A 41 -3.09 -3.74 -14.92
C SER A 41 -1.85 -3.92 -15.81
N THR A 42 -0.64 -3.63 -15.27
CA THR A 42 0.61 -3.81 -16.02
C THR A 42 1.03 -5.29 -16.16
N LEU A 43 0.47 -6.17 -15.32
CA LEU A 43 0.78 -7.59 -15.28
C LEU A 43 -0.02 -8.35 -16.36
N LYS A 44 0.40 -8.17 -17.62
CA LYS A 44 -0.34 -8.64 -18.79
C LYS A 44 -0.71 -10.12 -18.77
N ASN A 45 0.23 -11.03 -18.49
CA ASN A 45 0.03 -12.48 -18.71
C ASN A 45 0.66 -13.37 -17.63
N LYS A 46 1.11 -12.81 -16.51
CA LYS A 46 1.72 -13.58 -15.42
C LYS A 46 0.90 -13.34 -14.16
N GLU A 47 0.45 -14.42 -13.54
CA GLU A 47 -0.08 -14.34 -12.19
C GLU A 47 1.06 -13.90 -11.27
N PRO A 48 0.93 -12.77 -10.56
CA PRO A 48 2.01 -12.27 -9.74
C PRO A 48 2.14 -13.11 -8.47
N VAL A 49 3.39 -13.28 -8.04
CA VAL A 49 3.71 -13.70 -6.68
C VAL A 49 3.97 -12.43 -5.87
N ILE A 50 3.12 -12.18 -4.88
CA ILE A 50 3.14 -10.98 -4.04
C ILE A 50 3.61 -11.38 -2.65
N PHE A 51 4.57 -10.64 -2.12
CA PHE A 51 5.04 -10.77 -0.74
C PHE A 51 4.54 -9.55 0.02
N ASP A 52 3.61 -9.77 0.96
CA ASP A 52 3.15 -8.72 1.88
C ASP A 52 3.95 -8.81 3.18
N VAL A 53 4.87 -7.88 3.36
CA VAL A 53 5.80 -7.86 4.48
C VAL A 53 5.33 -6.85 5.50
N VAL A 54 5.18 -7.27 6.76
CA VAL A 54 4.46 -6.53 7.80
C VAL A 54 2.98 -6.40 7.45
N SER A 55 2.36 -7.54 7.09
CA SER A 55 0.96 -7.58 6.65
C SER A 55 -0.03 -7.15 7.73
N ASN A 56 0.39 -7.05 9.00
CA ASN A 56 -0.44 -6.70 10.15
C ASN A 56 -1.71 -7.58 10.20
N VAL A 57 -2.91 -7.00 10.04
CA VAL A 57 -4.19 -7.72 10.02
C VAL A 57 -4.68 -8.09 8.60
N GLY A 58 -3.85 -7.87 7.57
CA GLY A 58 -4.10 -8.35 6.20
C GLY A 58 -5.04 -7.51 5.34
N LEU A 59 -5.37 -6.27 5.74
CA LEU A 59 -6.26 -5.39 4.96
C LEU A 59 -5.72 -5.12 3.55
N TYR A 60 -4.41 -4.99 3.41
CA TYR A 60 -3.77 -4.75 2.11
C TYR A 60 -3.96 -5.94 1.16
N ILE A 61 -3.78 -7.16 1.68
CA ILE A 61 -4.03 -8.41 0.97
C ILE A 61 -5.48 -8.48 0.52
N GLN A 62 -6.43 -8.15 1.40
CA GLN A 62 -7.85 -8.14 1.06
C GLN A 62 -8.13 -7.23 -0.13
N LYS A 63 -7.59 -6.00 -0.12
CA LYS A 63 -7.74 -5.04 -1.22
C LYS A 63 -7.13 -5.57 -2.52
N ILE A 64 -5.93 -6.15 -2.47
CA ILE A 64 -5.30 -6.76 -3.64
C ILE A 64 -6.18 -7.87 -4.24
N LEU A 65 -6.75 -8.74 -3.40
CA LEU A 65 -7.63 -9.82 -3.84
C LEU A 65 -8.94 -9.30 -4.44
N GLU A 66 -9.55 -8.27 -3.84
CA GLU A 66 -10.74 -7.60 -4.38
C GLU A 66 -10.47 -7.04 -5.79
N TYR A 67 -9.34 -6.32 -5.97
CA TYR A 67 -8.96 -5.80 -7.27
C TYR A 67 -8.61 -6.90 -8.27
N ALA A 68 -7.86 -7.92 -7.85
CA ALA A 68 -7.51 -9.06 -8.68
C ALA A 68 -8.77 -9.79 -9.20
N ALA A 69 -9.79 -9.96 -8.35
CA ALA A 69 -11.06 -10.56 -8.75
C ALA A 69 -11.78 -9.73 -9.83
N ILE A 70 -11.78 -8.39 -9.71
CA ILE A 70 -12.38 -7.48 -10.72
C ILE A 70 -11.72 -7.65 -12.09
N ILE A 71 -10.41 -7.91 -12.13
CA ILE A 71 -9.66 -8.09 -13.38
C ILE A 71 -9.44 -9.57 -13.77
N ASN A 72 -10.14 -10.49 -13.12
CA ASN A 72 -10.05 -11.93 -13.33
C ASN A 72 -8.61 -12.49 -13.21
N ARG A 73 -7.94 -12.14 -12.11
CA ARG A 73 -6.60 -12.60 -11.71
C ARG A 73 -6.64 -13.39 -10.42
N ASN A 74 -5.63 -14.22 -10.23
CA ASN A 74 -5.45 -15.04 -9.03
C ASN A 74 -3.99 -14.97 -8.55
N PRO A 75 -3.58 -13.86 -7.92
CA PRO A 75 -2.23 -13.67 -7.42
C PRO A 75 -1.90 -14.70 -6.32
N GLN A 76 -0.67 -15.21 -6.33
CA GLN A 76 -0.15 -15.97 -5.19
C GLN A 76 0.36 -14.99 -4.14
N ILE A 77 -0.18 -15.03 -2.93
CA ILE A 77 0.18 -14.07 -1.87
C ILE A 77 0.87 -14.78 -0.71
N HIS A 78 2.03 -14.26 -0.31
CA HIS A 78 2.79 -14.68 0.86
C HIS A 78 2.81 -13.55 1.88
N ALA A 79 2.09 -13.73 2.98
CA ALA A 79 2.02 -12.75 4.08
C ALA A 79 3.07 -13.06 5.15
N PHE A 80 3.79 -12.04 5.60
CA PHE A 80 4.76 -12.12 6.68
C PHE A 80 4.43 -11.07 7.73
N GLU A 81 4.12 -11.51 8.95
CA GLU A 81 3.86 -10.63 10.08
C GLU A 81 4.59 -11.17 11.32
N PRO A 82 5.58 -10.45 11.88
CA PRO A 82 6.37 -10.95 13.01
C PRO A 82 5.59 -11.11 14.32
N THR A 83 4.33 -10.63 14.41
CA THR A 83 3.52 -10.79 15.63
C THR A 83 2.73 -12.11 15.67
N ASN A 84 3.03 -12.94 16.68
CA ASN A 84 2.39 -14.23 16.97
C ASN A 84 0.84 -14.18 17.07
N SER A 85 0.27 -13.02 17.38
CA SER A 85 -1.18 -12.84 17.58
C SER A 85 -2.01 -12.90 16.29
N CYS A 86 -1.41 -12.72 15.11
CA CYS A 86 -2.11 -12.74 13.83
C CYS A 86 -2.25 -14.14 13.21
N TYR A 87 -1.52 -15.14 13.73
CA TYR A 87 -1.59 -16.54 13.25
C TYR A 87 -2.79 -17.33 13.77
N THR A 88 -3.77 -16.66 14.37
CA THR A 88 -5.00 -17.29 14.85
C THR A 88 -5.94 -17.58 13.67
N LYS A 89 -5.61 -18.62 12.91
CA LYS A 89 -6.41 -19.33 11.88
C LYS A 89 -6.78 -18.54 10.61
N SER A 90 -6.08 -18.86 9.52
CA SER A 90 -6.66 -18.89 8.18
C SER A 90 -6.41 -20.29 7.61
N SER A 91 -7.44 -21.14 7.69
CA SER A 91 -7.47 -22.44 7.03
C SER A 91 -7.69 -22.20 5.53
N TYR A 92 -6.86 -22.81 4.69
CA TYR A 92 -6.98 -22.83 3.23
C TYR A 92 -8.32 -23.39 2.74
#